data_AF-A0A9P7K120-F1
#
_entry.id   AF-A0A9P7K120-F1
#
_cell.length_a   1.000
_cell.length_b   1.000
_cell.length_c   1.000
_cell.angle_alpha   90.00
_cell.angle_beta   90.00
_cell.angle_gamma   90.00
#
_symmetry.space_group_name_H-M   'P 1'
#
loop_
_entity.id
_entity.type
_entity.pdbx_description
1 polymer ?
#
loop_
_entity_poly.entity_id
_entity_poly.type
_entity_poly.pdbx_seq_one_letter_code
_entity_poly.pdbx_strand_id
1 'polypeptide(L)'
;MNPGATQFAPAWPASCPWVTAVGGTQVKAGASAVPGAEEVWNEAIVPGVAFFSGGGGFSNRFPTPAYQQQTVQGYLNGLQKSDPARLGLFNNKGRAYPDLSANAHAFLTVDEGSFGPNSGTSGATPTVASIITLVNDARLAAGKKPVGFINPA
;
A
#
# COMPACT_ATOMS: atom_id res chain seq x y z
N MET A 1 18.11 -2.45 5.07
CA MET A 1 18.16 -1.06 4.57
C MET A 1 19.60 -0.58 4.61
N ASN A 2 20.05 0.20 3.63
CA ASN A 2 21.41 0.74 3.60
C ASN A 2 21.39 2.11 4.32
N PRO A 3 22.01 2.25 5.51
CA PRO A 3 21.97 3.50 6.29
C PRO A 3 22.71 4.67 5.62
N GLY A 4 23.46 4.44 4.53
CA GLY A 4 24.04 5.50 3.69
C GLY A 4 23.23 5.84 2.43
N ALA A 5 22.04 5.26 2.24
CA ALA A 5 21.21 5.55 1.07
C ALA A 5 20.59 6.95 1.16
N THR A 6 20.78 7.74 0.09
CA THR A 6 20.23 9.09 -0.05
C THR A 6 18.90 9.13 -0.82
N GLN A 7 18.43 7.97 -1.30
CA GLN A 7 17.21 7.81 -2.09
C GLN A 7 16.33 6.69 -1.53
N PHE A 8 15.03 6.82 -1.74
CA PHE A 8 14.05 5.79 -1.43
C PHE A 8 14.21 4.58 -2.36
N ALA A 9 13.99 3.39 -1.81
CA ALA A 9 14.12 2.12 -2.52
C ALA A 9 12.72 1.53 -2.78
N PRO A 10 12.19 1.62 -4.01
CA PRO A 10 10.89 1.02 -4.33
C PRO A 10 10.96 -0.50 -4.31
N ALA A 11 9.88 -1.13 -3.83
CA ALA A 11 9.75 -2.56 -3.71
C ALA A 11 9.24 -3.21 -5.01
N TRP A 12 9.75 -4.40 -5.29
CA TRP A 12 9.22 -5.31 -6.32
C TRP A 12 8.53 -6.49 -5.62
N PRO A 13 7.38 -7.00 -6.10
CA PRO A 13 6.67 -6.66 -7.33
C PRO A 13 5.70 -5.47 -7.24
N ALA A 14 5.57 -4.80 -6.09
CA ALA A 14 4.61 -3.70 -5.90
C ALA A 14 4.76 -2.56 -6.92
N SER A 15 5.99 -2.27 -7.35
CA SER A 15 6.27 -1.23 -8.36
C SER A 15 5.93 -1.63 -9.81
N CYS A 16 5.46 -2.86 -10.05
CA CYS A 16 4.95 -3.31 -11.36
C CYS A 16 3.63 -2.59 -11.69
N PRO A 17 3.46 -2.03 -12.91
CA PRO A 17 2.22 -1.37 -13.31
C PRO A 17 1.07 -2.35 -13.64
N TRP A 18 1.33 -3.66 -13.65
CA TRP A 18 0.30 -4.69 -13.88
C TRP A 18 -0.10 -5.45 -12.62
N VAL A 19 0.36 -4.98 -11.45
CA VAL A 19 -0.02 -5.52 -10.14
C VAL A 19 -0.80 -4.45 -9.41
N THR A 20 -1.94 -4.82 -8.83
CA THR A 20 -2.62 -4.01 -7.82
C THR A 20 -1.85 -4.13 -6.50
N ALA A 21 -1.05 -3.12 -6.19
CA ALA A 21 -0.23 -3.08 -4.98
C ALA A 21 -1.08 -2.63 -3.79
N VAL A 22 -1.00 -3.39 -2.69
CA VAL A 22 -1.73 -3.11 -1.45
C VAL A 22 -0.76 -2.65 -0.37
N GLY A 23 -0.97 -1.42 0.11
CA GLY A 23 -0.25 -0.85 1.24
C GLY A 23 -0.95 -1.13 2.58
N GLY A 24 -0.35 -0.62 3.64
CA GLY A 24 -0.78 -0.87 5.01
C GLY A 24 -1.27 0.37 5.74
N THR A 25 -2.42 0.23 6.38
CA THR A 25 -3.00 1.17 7.35
C THR A 25 -3.09 0.50 8.73
N GLN A 26 -3.46 1.26 9.74
CA GLN A 26 -3.80 0.74 11.06
C GLN A 26 -5.04 1.46 11.61
N VAL A 27 -5.79 0.78 12.47
CA VAL A 27 -6.80 1.45 13.30
C VAL A 27 -6.07 2.19 14.43
N LYS A 28 -6.44 3.46 14.65
CA LYS A 28 -5.90 4.30 15.73
C LYS A 28 -6.03 3.58 17.07
N ALA A 29 -4.98 3.67 17.89
CA ALA A 29 -4.96 3.05 19.21
C ALA A 29 -6.17 3.51 20.05
N GLY A 30 -6.92 2.54 20.59
CA GLY A 30 -8.12 2.80 21.40
C GLY A 30 -9.37 3.20 20.61
N ALA A 31 -9.31 3.25 19.28
CA ALA A 31 -10.49 3.49 18.45
C ALA A 31 -11.16 2.19 18.03
N SER A 32 -12.48 2.25 17.84
CA SER A 32 -13.22 1.19 17.14
C SER A 32 -12.99 1.30 15.63
N ALA A 33 -13.14 0.19 14.90
CA ALA A 33 -13.06 0.14 13.45
C ALA A 33 -14.29 0.83 12.80
N VAL A 34 -14.32 2.16 12.84
CA VAL A 34 -15.34 3.02 12.26
C VAL A 34 -14.71 3.97 11.22
N PRO A 35 -15.49 4.53 10.27
CA PRO A 35 -14.96 5.49 9.32
C PRO A 35 -14.19 6.64 10.02
N GLY A 36 -12.98 6.95 9.54
CA GLY A 36 -12.10 7.98 10.12
C GLY A 36 -11.17 7.51 11.25
N ALA A 37 -11.32 6.27 11.71
CA ALA A 37 -10.44 5.66 12.71
C ALA A 37 -9.15 5.07 12.11
N GLU A 38 -9.02 5.03 10.79
CA GLU A 38 -7.88 4.45 10.08
C GLU A 38 -6.80 5.51 9.77
N GLU A 39 -5.54 5.15 9.93
CA GLU A 39 -4.38 5.99 9.62
C GLU A 39 -3.26 5.19 8.95
N VAL A 40 -2.23 5.88 8.46
CA VAL A 40 -1.05 5.21 7.88
C VAL A 40 -0.39 4.35 8.95
N TRP A 41 -0.15 3.07 8.65
CA TRP A 41 0.67 2.25 9.52
C TRP A 41 2.14 2.68 9.39
N ASN A 42 2.68 3.25 10.46
CA ASN A 42 4.05 3.73 10.51
C ASN A 42 4.57 3.63 11.94
N GLU A 43 5.34 2.58 12.20
CA GLU A 43 5.88 2.33 13.54
C GLU A 43 7.10 3.22 13.82
N ALA A 44 7.26 3.57 15.09
CA ALA A 44 8.40 4.34 15.53
C ALA A 44 9.70 3.56 15.31
N ILE A 45 10.74 4.25 14.83
CA ILE A 45 12.08 3.69 14.73
C ILE A 45 12.67 3.66 16.14
N VAL A 46 12.71 2.46 16.74
CA VAL A 46 13.32 2.22 18.06
C VAL A 46 14.60 1.40 17.88
N PRO A 47 15.75 1.84 18.41
CA PRO A 47 17.00 1.08 18.30
C PRO A 47 16.85 -0.36 18.81
N GLY A 48 17.25 -1.33 17.98
CA GLY A 48 17.17 -2.76 18.32
C GLY A 48 15.80 -3.41 18.06
N VAL A 49 14.81 -2.65 17.59
CA VAL A 49 13.48 -3.18 17.23
C VAL A 49 13.27 -3.04 15.73
N ALA A 50 12.74 -4.09 15.09
CA ALA A 50 12.32 -4.00 13.70
C ALA A 50 11.17 -2.99 13.60
N PHE A 51 11.25 -2.06 12.65
CA PHE A 51 10.17 -1.12 12.37
C PHE A 51 9.46 -1.55 11.10
N PHE A 52 8.16 -1.35 11.08
CA PHE A 52 7.34 -1.64 9.92
C PHE A 52 6.51 -0.43 9.51
N SER A 53 6.17 -0.39 8.23
CA SER A 53 5.32 0.66 7.67
C SER A 53 4.49 0.11 6.51
N GLY A 54 3.45 0.84 6.15
CA GLY A 54 2.51 0.46 5.09
C GLY A 54 3.13 0.29 3.70
N GLY A 55 4.36 0.77 3.46
CA GLY A 55 5.03 0.69 2.17
C GLY A 55 4.42 1.62 1.12
N GLY A 56 5.28 2.15 0.26
CA GLY A 56 4.87 3.04 -0.83
C GLY A 56 6.09 3.68 -1.47
N GLY A 57 5.90 4.28 -2.65
CA GLY A 57 6.98 4.97 -3.35
C GLY A 57 6.78 5.01 -4.85
N PHE A 58 7.86 5.31 -5.56
CA PHE A 58 7.88 5.46 -7.01
C PHE A 58 8.89 4.51 -7.64
N SER A 59 8.48 3.78 -8.68
CA SER A 59 9.34 2.85 -9.40
C SER A 59 10.55 3.54 -10.03
N ASN A 60 11.73 2.93 -9.91
CA ASN A 60 12.93 3.33 -10.65
C ASN A 60 13.01 2.67 -12.05
N ARG A 61 12.02 1.83 -12.42
CA ARG A 61 12.05 1.05 -13.66
C ARG A 61 10.88 1.35 -14.59
N PHE A 62 9.67 1.44 -14.05
CA PHE A 62 8.46 1.62 -14.85
C PHE A 62 8.02 3.09 -14.82
N PRO A 63 7.76 3.71 -15.97
CA PRO A 63 7.23 5.07 -16.02
C PRO A 63 5.82 5.12 -15.41
N THR A 64 5.36 6.31 -15.04
CA THR A 64 3.98 6.51 -14.58
C THR A 64 2.97 6.06 -15.66
N PRO A 65 2.16 5.01 -15.41
CA PRO A 65 1.18 4.55 -16.38
C PRO A 65 0.02 5.55 -16.53
N ALA A 66 -0.60 5.57 -17.71
CA ALA A 66 -1.62 6.56 -18.08
C ALA A 66 -2.76 6.67 -17.05
N TYR A 67 -3.23 5.54 -16.52
CA TYR A 67 -4.35 5.49 -15.57
C TYR A 67 -4.09 6.21 -14.23
N GLN A 68 -2.83 6.45 -13.85
CA GLN A 68 -2.49 7.15 -12.61
C GLN A 68 -1.82 8.52 -12.81
N GLN A 69 -1.67 8.98 -14.07
CA GLN A 69 -0.96 10.24 -14.35
C GLN A 69 -1.59 11.43 -13.63
N GLN A 70 -2.91 11.56 -13.67
CA GLN A 70 -3.62 12.67 -13.02
C GLN A 70 -3.43 12.67 -11.50
N THR A 71 -3.60 11.51 -10.86
CA THR A 71 -3.43 11.34 -9.40
C THR A 71 -2.00 11.62 -8.97
N VAL A 72 -1.02 11.08 -9.71
CA VAL A 72 0.40 11.30 -9.44
C VAL A 72 0.77 12.77 -9.60
N GLN A 73 0.33 13.42 -10.67
CA GLN A 73 0.60 14.85 -10.87
C GLN A 73 0.00 15.69 -9.73
N GLY A 74 -1.21 15.35 -9.26
CA GLY A 74 -1.83 15.99 -8.10
C GLY A 74 -0.96 15.87 -6.85
N TYR A 75 -0.48 14.66 -6.54
CA TYR A 75 0.43 14.42 -5.42
C TYR A 75 1.74 15.21 -5.55
N LEU A 76 2.40 15.18 -6.71
CA LEU A 76 3.66 15.87 -6.93
C LEU A 76 3.53 17.39 -6.82
N ASN A 77 2.43 17.96 -7.33
CA ASN A 77 2.12 19.38 -7.19
C ASN A 77 1.88 19.76 -5.72
N GLY A 78 1.22 18.89 -4.95
CA GLY A 78 1.04 19.07 -3.51
C GLY A 78 2.38 19.04 -2.77
N LEU A 79 3.20 18.03 -3.05
CA LEU A 79 4.52 17.87 -2.43
C LEU A 79 5.47 19.02 -2.78
N GLN A 80 5.44 19.51 -4.02
CA GLN A 80 6.20 20.69 -4.44
C GLN A 80 5.87 21.94 -3.61
N LYS A 81 4.62 22.05 -3.11
CA LYS A 81 4.18 23.16 -2.27
C LYS A 81 4.49 22.95 -0.79
N SER A 82 4.34 21.74 -0.28
CA SER A 82 4.46 21.45 1.15
C SER A 82 5.88 21.07 1.59
N ASP A 83 6.60 20.31 0.77
CA ASP A 83 7.97 19.88 1.03
C ASP A 83 8.72 19.53 -0.28
N PRO A 84 9.21 20.54 -1.02
CA PRO A 84 9.87 20.33 -2.29
C PRO A 84 11.19 19.56 -2.18
N ALA A 85 11.85 19.54 -1.02
CA ALA A 85 13.12 18.84 -0.84
C ALA A 85 12.95 17.31 -1.03
N ARG A 86 11.78 16.77 -0.70
CA ARG A 86 11.46 15.34 -0.85
C ARG A 86 11.42 14.88 -2.31
N LEU A 87 11.19 15.77 -3.28
CA LEU A 87 11.13 15.40 -4.71
C LEU A 87 12.47 14.87 -5.25
N GLY A 88 13.59 15.19 -4.59
CA GLY A 88 14.91 14.66 -4.95
C GLY A 88 15.20 13.25 -4.42
N LEU A 89 14.32 12.69 -3.57
CA LEU A 89 14.56 11.42 -2.89
C LEU A 89 14.02 10.20 -3.67
N PHE A 90 13.26 10.41 -4.75
CA PHE A 90 12.65 9.33 -5.53
C PHE A 90 12.48 9.70 -7.00
N ASN A 91 12.26 8.71 -7.87
CA ASN A 91 11.97 8.95 -9.29
C ASN A 91 10.54 9.45 -9.50
N ASN A 92 10.34 10.77 -9.53
CA ASN A 92 9.02 11.39 -9.72
C ASN A 92 8.34 11.12 -11.08
N LYS A 93 9.03 10.46 -12.02
CA LYS A 93 8.47 10.01 -13.31
C LYS A 93 8.05 8.53 -13.30
N GLY A 94 8.18 7.86 -12.15
CA GLY A 94 7.93 6.44 -12.00
C GLY A 94 6.48 6.07 -11.70
N ARG A 95 6.16 4.77 -11.81
CA ARG A 95 4.93 4.18 -11.26
C ARG A 95 4.93 4.37 -9.74
N ALA A 96 4.10 5.28 -9.25
CA ALA A 96 3.76 5.46 -7.84
C ALA A 96 2.87 4.31 -7.34
N TYR A 97 3.10 3.79 -6.13
CA TYR A 97 2.32 2.74 -5.45
C TYR A 97 2.26 3.05 -3.93
N PRO A 98 1.35 2.45 -3.15
CA PRO A 98 0.36 1.43 -3.51
C PRO A 98 -0.82 1.97 -4.31
N ASP A 99 -1.67 1.08 -4.85
CA ASP A 99 -2.94 1.43 -5.52
C ASP A 99 -4.11 1.44 -4.52
N LEU A 100 -4.07 0.52 -3.54
CA LEU A 100 -5.06 0.37 -2.48
C LEU A 100 -4.34 0.25 -1.13
N SER A 101 -5.05 0.40 -0.03
CA SER A 101 -4.53 0.10 1.30
C SER A 101 -5.61 -0.52 2.17
N ALA A 102 -5.19 -1.33 3.14
CA ALA A 102 -6.06 -1.93 4.14
C ALA A 102 -5.25 -2.16 5.42
N ASN A 103 -5.95 -2.46 6.52
CA ASN A 103 -5.31 -2.70 7.82
C ASN A 103 -4.14 -3.70 7.65
N ALA A 104 -2.98 -3.35 8.18
CA ALA A 104 -1.75 -4.12 8.15
C ALA A 104 -1.24 -4.42 9.56
N HIS A 105 -1.98 -4.06 10.60
CA HIS A 105 -1.52 -4.12 11.98
C HIS A 105 -2.36 -5.06 12.84
N ALA A 106 -1.70 -5.87 13.65
CA ALA A 106 -2.29 -6.70 14.72
C ALA A 106 -3.44 -7.63 14.27
N PHE A 107 -3.25 -8.33 13.15
CA PHE A 107 -4.13 -9.45 12.79
C PHE A 107 -3.97 -10.58 13.81
N LEU A 108 -5.07 -11.06 14.38
CA LEU A 108 -5.04 -12.31 15.13
C LEU A 108 -4.83 -13.47 14.15
N THR A 109 -3.76 -14.19 14.35
CA THR A 109 -3.39 -15.35 13.53
C THR A 109 -3.09 -16.55 14.42
N VAL A 110 -3.13 -17.73 13.81
CA VAL A 110 -2.67 -18.98 14.43
C VAL A 110 -1.47 -19.46 13.63
N ASP A 111 -0.32 -19.51 14.27
CA ASP A 111 0.92 -20.01 13.67
C ASP A 111 1.41 -21.20 14.50
N GLU A 112 1.60 -22.35 13.85
CA GLU A 112 1.96 -23.62 14.49
C GLU A 112 1.13 -23.98 15.75
N GLY A 113 -0.18 -23.65 15.72
CA GLY A 113 -1.11 -23.90 16.83
C GLY A 113 -1.12 -22.84 17.93
N SER A 114 -0.30 -21.79 17.81
CA SER A 114 -0.23 -20.68 18.76
C SER A 114 -0.93 -19.43 18.24
N PHE A 115 -1.77 -18.82 19.07
CA PHE A 115 -2.41 -17.54 18.75
C PHE A 115 -1.45 -16.39 18.96
N GLY A 116 -1.38 -15.47 17.99
CA GLY A 116 -0.55 -14.27 18.12
C GLY A 116 -0.98 -13.15 17.16
N PRO A 117 -0.71 -11.90 17.54
CA PRO A 117 -0.86 -10.78 16.62
C PRO A 117 0.27 -10.81 15.58
N ASN A 118 -0.09 -10.70 14.31
CA ASN A 118 0.84 -10.54 13.21
C ASN A 118 0.53 -9.26 12.44
N SER A 119 1.58 -8.57 11.98
CA SER A 119 1.50 -7.32 11.24
C SER A 119 2.25 -7.44 9.92
N GLY A 120 1.91 -6.60 8.94
CA GLY A 120 2.46 -6.61 7.60
C GLY A 120 1.42 -6.30 6.55
N THR A 121 1.86 -5.71 5.45
CA THR A 121 1.06 -5.62 4.21
C THR A 121 0.70 -7.01 3.66
N SER A 122 1.40 -8.06 4.10
CA SER A 122 1.03 -9.47 3.91
C SER A 122 -0.33 -9.83 4.49
N GLY A 123 -0.82 -9.13 5.52
CA GLY A 123 -2.20 -9.27 6.03
C GLY A 123 -3.19 -8.42 5.25
N ALA A 124 -2.82 -7.19 4.90
CA ALA A 124 -3.66 -6.28 4.09
C ALA A 124 -3.97 -6.84 2.69
N THR A 125 -2.99 -7.49 2.05
CA THR A 125 -3.10 -8.04 0.69
C THR A 125 -4.23 -9.08 0.56
N PRO A 126 -4.28 -10.17 1.36
CA PRO A 126 -5.37 -11.13 1.29
C PRO A 126 -6.71 -10.55 1.76
N THR A 127 -6.72 -9.53 2.64
CA THR A 127 -7.97 -8.81 2.96
C THR A 127 -8.57 -8.15 1.72
N VAL A 128 -7.78 -7.37 0.97
CA VAL A 128 -8.24 -6.73 -0.28
C VAL A 128 -8.61 -7.78 -1.33
N ALA A 129 -7.81 -8.85 -1.48
CA ALA A 129 -8.11 -9.94 -2.40
C ALA A 129 -9.45 -10.63 -2.08
N SER A 130 -9.78 -10.79 -0.80
CA SER A 130 -11.05 -11.39 -0.36
C SER A 130 -12.24 -10.50 -0.73
N ILE A 131 -12.12 -9.18 -0.57
CA ILE A 131 -13.15 -8.22 -1.00
C ILE A 131 -13.37 -8.31 -2.51
N ILE A 132 -12.28 -8.31 -3.31
CA ILE A 132 -12.36 -8.46 -4.77
C ILE A 132 -12.99 -9.80 -5.16
N THR A 133 -12.70 -10.87 -4.42
CA THR A 133 -13.30 -12.19 -4.63
C THR A 133 -14.82 -12.14 -4.43
N LEU A 134 -15.31 -11.49 -3.37
CA LEU A 134 -16.76 -11.30 -3.15
C LEU A 134 -17.40 -10.44 -4.24
N VAL A 135 -16.71 -9.42 -4.74
CA VAL A 135 -17.18 -8.63 -5.89
C VAL A 135 -17.29 -9.51 -7.14
N ASN A 136 -16.31 -10.38 -7.38
CA ASN A 136 -16.36 -11.31 -8.51
C ASN A 136 -17.48 -12.33 -8.37
N ASP A 137 -17.72 -12.86 -7.18
CA ASP A 137 -18.84 -13.76 -6.89
C ASP A 137 -20.18 -13.11 -7.26
N ALA A 138 -20.43 -11.90 -6.74
CA ALA A 138 -21.65 -11.15 -7.06
C ALA A 138 -21.79 -10.83 -8.57
N ARG A 139 -20.67 -10.56 -9.26
CA ARG A 139 -20.67 -10.33 -10.72
C ARG A 139 -21.02 -11.59 -11.49
N LEU A 140 -20.44 -12.72 -11.12
CA LEU A 140 -20.70 -14.02 -11.75
C LEU A 140 -22.16 -14.44 -11.54
N ALA A 141 -22.70 -14.26 -10.34
CA ALA A 141 -24.11 -14.49 -10.04
C ALA A 141 -25.06 -13.64 -10.91
N ALA A 142 -24.61 -12.44 -11.30
CA ALA A 142 -25.33 -11.56 -12.22
C ALA A 142 -24.99 -11.79 -13.71
N GLY A 143 -24.31 -12.88 -14.07
CA GLY A 143 -23.92 -13.21 -15.44
C GLY A 143 -22.83 -12.31 -16.04
N LYS A 144 -22.10 -11.55 -15.21
CA LYS A 144 -20.99 -10.67 -15.63
C LYS A 144 -19.64 -11.40 -15.51
N LYS A 145 -18.64 -10.92 -16.24
CA LYS A 145 -17.24 -11.40 -16.14
C LYS A 145 -16.56 -10.86 -14.86
N PRO A 146 -15.52 -11.55 -14.33
CA PRO A 146 -14.68 -11.02 -13.25
C PRO A 146 -14.07 -9.65 -13.58
N VAL A 147 -13.65 -8.92 -12.54
CA VAL A 147 -13.08 -7.55 -12.70
C VAL A 147 -11.71 -7.53 -13.37
N GLY A 148 -10.93 -8.62 -13.27
CA GLY A 148 -9.60 -8.70 -13.88
C GLY A 148 -8.62 -7.67 -13.31
N PHE A 149 -7.89 -6.97 -14.17
CA PHE A 149 -6.97 -5.92 -13.77
C PHE A 149 -7.72 -4.62 -13.44
N ILE A 150 -7.65 -4.21 -12.17
CA ILE A 150 -8.52 -3.15 -11.63
C ILE A 150 -7.88 -1.76 -11.55
N ASN A 151 -6.57 -1.61 -11.73
CA ASN A 151 -5.93 -0.30 -11.58
C ASN A 151 -6.43 0.78 -12.57
N PRO A 152 -6.85 0.44 -13.82
CA PRO A 152 -7.38 1.44 -14.76
C PRO A 152 -8.84 1.82 -14.56
N ALA A 153 -9.57 1.12 -13.68
CA ALA A 153 -11.04 1.15 -13.60
C ALA A 153 -11.59 2.31 -12.78
#